data_AF-A0A7S3FGQ6-F1
#
_entry.id   AF-A0A7S3FGQ6-F1
#
_cell.length_a   1.000
_cell.length_b   1.000
_cell.length_c   1.000
_cell.angle_alpha   90.00
_cell.angle_beta   90.00
_cell.angle_gamma   90.00
#
_symmetry.space_group_name_H-M   'P 1'
#
loop_
_entity.id
_entity.type
_entity.pdbx_description
1 polymer ?
#
loop_
_entity_poly.entity_id
_entity_poly.type
_entity_poly.pdbx_seq_one_letter_code
_entity_poly.pdbx_strand_id
1 'polypeptide(L)'
;EADVTLKEVVVFRHPPVVHVYNVVSHGRRFFRTLVYSTSASFCLADLPRAPAPPPLGGDACGNASEHASNAASLVITRKLGGGLPTQTFVPGRHLRGVVPEA
;
A
#
# COMPACT_ATOMS: atom_id res chain seq x y z
N GLU A 1 -10.88 16.66 -14.59
CA GLU A 1 -11.50 15.71 -13.66
C GLU A 1 -10.52 15.40 -12.56
N ALA A 2 -10.92 15.49 -11.29
CA ALA A 2 -10.05 15.07 -10.19
C ALA A 2 -9.97 13.54 -10.21
N ASP A 3 -8.77 12.97 -10.23
CA ASP A 3 -8.57 11.53 -10.27
C ASP A 3 -9.11 10.90 -8.97
N VAL A 4 -10.18 10.12 -9.09
CA VAL A 4 -10.85 9.48 -7.95
C VAL A 4 -10.01 8.28 -7.52
N THR A 5 -9.48 8.32 -6.30
CA THR A 5 -8.71 7.21 -5.73
C THR A 5 -9.59 6.35 -4.84
N LEU A 6 -9.66 5.05 -5.11
CA LEU A 6 -10.28 4.09 -4.20
C LEU A 6 -9.38 3.90 -2.96
N LYS A 7 -9.96 4.14 -1.78
CA LYS A 7 -9.30 3.98 -0.49
C LYS A 7 -9.84 2.76 0.24
N GLU A 8 -8.94 2.01 0.86
CA GLU A 8 -9.29 0.97 1.82
C GLU A 8 -8.77 1.35 3.20
N VAL A 9 -9.67 1.38 4.18
CA VAL A 9 -9.34 1.71 5.58
C VAL A 9 -9.44 0.43 6.40
N VAL A 10 -8.32 0.02 6.99
CA VAL A 10 -8.24 -1.19 7.83
C VAL A 10 -7.99 -0.78 9.26
N VAL A 11 -8.87 -1.22 10.16
CA VAL A 11 -8.81 -0.92 11.59
C VAL A 11 -8.46 -2.18 12.35
N PHE A 12 -7.28 -2.20 12.96
CA PHE A 12 -6.81 -3.29 13.80
C PHE A 12 -7.14 -3.01 15.25
N ARG A 13 -7.50 -4.06 16.00
CA ARG A 13 -7.78 -3.95 17.44
C ARG A 13 -6.53 -4.17 18.30
N HIS A 14 -5.65 -5.08 17.88
CA HIS A 14 -4.47 -5.48 18.65
C HIS A 14 -3.28 -5.68 17.69
N PRO A 15 -2.30 -4.75 17.66
CA PRO A 15 -2.31 -3.44 18.31
C PRO A 15 -3.41 -2.51 17.72
N PRO A 16 -3.85 -1.47 18.45
CA PRO A 16 -4.85 -0.51 17.96
C PRO A 16 -4.20 0.43 16.94
N VAL A 17 -4.27 0.06 15.66
CA VAL A 17 -3.70 0.84 14.55
C VAL A 17 -4.70 0.93 13.40
N VAL A 18 -4.72 2.09 12.74
CA VAL A 18 -5.47 2.28 11.49
C VAL A 18 -4.48 2.40 10.35
N HIS A 19 -4.77 1.70 9.26
CA HIS A 19 -4.05 1.78 7.99
C HIS A 19 -4.98 2.28 6.90
N VAL A 20 -4.49 3.18 6.06
CA VAL A 20 -5.18 3.61 4.84
C VAL A 20 -4.34 3.22 3.65
N TYR A 21 -4.95 2.47 2.74
CA TYR A 21 -4.33 2.01 1.51
C TYR A 21 -4.97 2.71 0.31
N ASN A 22 -4.14 3.05 -0.67
CA ASN A 22 -4.60 3.27 -2.04
C ASN A 22 -4.79 1.90 -2.71
N VAL A 23 -5.95 1.71 -3.33
CA VAL A 23 -6.24 0.52 -4.14
C VAL A 23 -6.00 0.85 -5.60
N VAL A 24 -4.88 0.38 -6.14
CA VAL A 24 -4.36 0.78 -7.46
C VAL A 24 -4.50 -0.36 -8.46
N SER A 25 -4.99 -0.06 -9.66
CA SER A 25 -5.04 -1.03 -10.76
C SER A 25 -3.68 -1.19 -11.42
N HIS A 26 -3.24 -2.44 -11.60
CA HIS A 26 -2.04 -2.79 -12.36
C HIS A 26 -2.23 -4.13 -13.06
N GLY A 27 -2.19 -4.15 -14.40
CA GLY A 27 -2.36 -5.40 -15.14
C GLY A 27 -3.72 -6.06 -14.93
N ARG A 28 -4.79 -5.24 -14.79
CA ARG A 28 -6.18 -5.69 -14.48
C ARG A 28 -6.33 -6.39 -13.13
N ARG A 29 -5.39 -6.19 -12.21
CA ARG A 29 -5.48 -6.60 -10.80
C ARG A 29 -5.42 -5.37 -9.91
N PHE A 30 -6.02 -5.46 -8.73
CA PHE A 30 -5.97 -4.40 -7.72
C PHE A 30 -4.94 -4.74 -6.66
N PHE A 31 -4.08 -3.77 -6.33
CA PHE A 31 -3.05 -3.89 -5.31
C PHE A 31 -3.26 -2.82 -4.24
N ARG A 32 -2.90 -3.17 -3.00
CA ARG A 32 -2.89 -2.26 -1.86
C ARG A 32 -1.52 -1.62 -1.76
N THR A 33 -1.49 -0.30 -1.66
CA THR A 33 -0.29 0.47 -1.34
C THR A 33 -0.58 1.30 -0.10
N LEU A 34 0.14 1.06 0.99
CA LEU A 34 -0.04 1.81 2.23
C LEU A 34 0.38 3.27 2.02
N VAL A 35 -0.52 4.19 2.34
CA VAL A 35 -0.27 5.63 2.25
C VAL A 35 -0.35 6.32 3.60
N TYR A 36 -0.96 5.70 4.61
CA TYR A 36 -1.01 6.26 5.96
C TYR A 36 -1.16 5.18 7.02
N SER A 37 -0.52 5.39 8.17
CA SER A 37 -0.75 4.65 9.40
C SER A 37 -0.79 5.59 10.59
N THR A 38 -1.60 5.25 11.60
CA THR A 38 -1.58 5.92 12.91
C THR A 38 -0.36 5.56 13.77
N SER A 39 0.48 4.60 13.35
CA SER A 39 1.67 4.17 14.09
C SER A 39 2.75 3.59 13.18
N ALA A 40 3.87 4.30 13.06
CA ALA A 40 5.03 3.89 12.26
C ALA A 40 5.64 2.56 12.74
N SER A 41 5.59 2.27 14.04
CA SER A 41 6.09 1.01 14.60
C SER A 41 5.33 -0.23 14.13
N PHE A 42 4.12 -0.06 13.60
CA PHE A 42 3.25 -1.16 13.18
C PHE A 42 2.91 -1.11 11.69
N CYS A 43 3.53 -0.21 10.91
CA CYS A 43 3.42 -0.24 9.46
C CYS A 43 4.58 -1.01 8.84
N LEU A 44 4.29 -1.91 7.92
CA LEU A 44 5.30 -2.65 7.15
C LEU A 44 5.86 -1.80 5.99
N ALA A 45 6.03 -0.50 6.20
CA ALA A 45 6.45 0.45 5.18
C ALA A 45 7.30 1.56 5.80
N ASP A 46 8.25 2.07 5.04
CA ASP A 46 8.94 3.31 5.35
C ASP A 46 8.12 4.48 4.79
N LEU A 47 7.44 5.21 5.69
CA LEU A 47 6.58 6.35 5.34
C LEU A 47 7.11 7.61 6.02
N PRO A 48 7.06 8.77 5.33
CA PRO A 48 7.44 10.02 5.97
C PRO A 48 6.52 10.31 7.15
N ARG A 49 7.03 11.02 8.15
CA ARG A 49 6.21 11.48 9.28
C ARG A 49 4.97 12.23 8.77
N ALA A 50 3.82 11.94 9.36
CA ALA A 50 2.57 12.60 8.96
C ALA A 50 2.66 14.12 9.23
N PRO A 51 2.11 14.97 8.33
CA PRO A 51 2.22 16.42 8.44
C PRO A 51 1.48 17.00 9.65
N ALA A 52 0.49 16.28 10.17
CA ALA A 52 -0.21 16.61 11.41
C ALA A 52 -0.20 15.40 12.35
N PRO A 53 0.07 15.61 13.65
CA PRO A 53 -0.03 14.53 14.63
C PRO A 53 -1.48 14.03 14.73
N PRO A 54 -1.70 12.72 14.94
CA PRO A 54 -3.04 12.18 15.09
C PRO A 54 -3.68 12.72 16.38
N PRO A 55 -5.02 12.84 16.45
CA PRO A 55 -5.72 13.44 17.59
C PRO A 55 -5.44 12.75 18.94
N LEU A 56 -5.03 11.48 18.92
CA LEU A 56 -4.84 10.65 20.11
C LEU A 56 -3.38 10.56 20.58
N GLY A 57 -2.48 11.34 19.97
CA GLY A 57 -1.04 11.10 20.12
C GLY A 57 -0.62 9.82 19.42
N GLY A 58 0.66 9.72 19.07
CA GLY A 58 1.19 8.58 18.33
C GLY A 58 2.13 8.99 17.22
N ASP A 59 2.84 8.00 16.68
CA ASP A 59 3.84 8.16 15.65
C ASP A 59 3.23 7.93 14.26
N ALA A 60 2.23 8.75 13.89
CA ALA A 60 1.59 8.58 12.59
C ALA A 60 2.55 8.91 11.44
N CYS A 61 2.42 8.16 10.36
CA CYS A 61 3.21 8.32 9.15
C CYS A 61 2.33 8.30 7.90
N GLY A 62 2.79 8.96 6.86
CA GLY A 62 2.13 9.06 5.56
C GLY A 62 1.01 10.12 5.51
N ASN A 63 0.22 10.06 4.44
CA ASN A 63 -0.87 10.98 4.13
C ASN A 63 -2.12 10.21 3.66
N ALA A 64 -3.17 10.21 4.48
CA ALA A 64 -4.43 9.52 4.17
C ALA A 64 -5.10 10.06 2.90
N SER A 65 -4.84 11.32 2.54
CA SER A 65 -5.37 12.01 1.36
C SER A 65 -4.48 11.86 0.12
N GLU A 66 -3.42 11.06 0.15
CA GLU A 66 -2.54 10.84 -1.00
C GLU A 66 -3.32 10.23 -2.19
N HIS A 67 -3.35 10.90 -3.33
CA HIS A 67 -4.04 10.39 -4.51
C HIS A 67 -3.16 9.39 -5.26
N ALA A 68 -3.77 8.30 -5.73
CA ALA A 68 -3.15 7.43 -6.71
C ALA A 68 -3.42 7.99 -8.11
N SER A 69 -2.39 8.02 -8.96
CA SER A 69 -2.55 8.34 -10.37
C SER A 69 -2.82 7.08 -11.19
N ASN A 70 -3.72 7.21 -12.16
CA ASN A 70 -3.86 6.20 -13.20
C ASN A 70 -2.58 6.17 -14.07
N ALA A 71 -1.96 4.99 -14.17
CA ALA A 71 -0.73 4.80 -14.93
C ALA A 71 -0.83 3.58 -15.85
N ALA A 72 -0.13 3.66 -16.99
CA ALA A 72 0.03 2.50 -17.87
C ALA A 72 0.68 1.32 -17.10
N SER A 73 0.18 0.11 -17.34
CA SER A 73 0.66 -1.10 -16.67
C SER A 73 1.37 -2.03 -17.65
N LEU A 74 2.50 -2.60 -17.22
CA LEU A 74 3.20 -3.69 -17.91
C LEU A 74 3.19 -4.92 -17.00
N VAL A 75 2.72 -6.06 -17.51
CA VAL A 75 2.72 -7.33 -16.79
C VAL A 75 3.89 -8.18 -17.27
N ILE A 76 4.85 -8.43 -16.38
CA ILE A 76 6.01 -9.28 -16.67
C ILE A 76 5.76 -10.64 -16.02
N THR A 77 5.86 -11.71 -16.82
CA THR A 77 5.66 -13.08 -16.35
C THR A 77 6.83 -13.98 -16.74
N ARG A 78 7.06 -15.03 -15.94
CA ARG A 78 8.04 -16.08 -16.21
C ARG A 78 7.40 -17.43 -16.00
N LYS A 79 7.61 -18.35 -16.96
CA LYS A 79 7.26 -19.76 -16.80
C LYS A 79 8.50 -20.52 -16.35
N LEU A 80 8.43 -21.14 -15.18
CA LEU A 80 9.44 -22.09 -14.72
C LEU A 80 9.07 -23.48 -15.27
N GLY A 81 10.06 -24.25 -15.73
CA GLY A 81 9.82 -25.63 -16.16
C GLY A 81 9.33 -26.52 -15.01
N GLY A 82 9.01 -27.79 -15.29
CA GLY A 82 8.72 -28.79 -14.25
C GLY A 82 7.34 -28.67 -13.58
N GLY A 83 6.34 -28.12 -14.28
CA GLY A 83 4.97 -28.04 -13.76
C GLY A 83 4.72 -26.94 -12.72
N LEU A 84 5.71 -26.07 -12.48
CA LEU A 84 5.58 -24.93 -11.57
C LEU A 84 4.61 -23.86 -12.12
N PRO A 85 3.94 -23.11 -11.24
CA PRO A 85 3.03 -22.04 -11.66
C PRO A 85 3.78 -20.90 -12.35
N THR A 86 3.09 -20.21 -13.27
CA THR A 86 3.60 -18.97 -13.87
C THR A 86 3.80 -17.91 -12.79
N GLN A 87 5.00 -17.36 -12.72
CA GLN A 87 5.32 -16.27 -11.80
C GLN A 87 5.04 -14.92 -12.48
N THR A 88 4.54 -13.96 -11.70
CA THR A 88 4.34 -12.57 -12.13
C THR A 88 5.19 -11.66 -11.27
N PHE A 89 5.95 -10.77 -11.91
CA PHE A 89 6.67 -9.73 -11.19
C PHE A 89 5.68 -8.70 -10.64
N VAL A 90 5.76 -8.43 -9.34
CA VAL A 90 4.97 -7.38 -8.68
C VAL A 90 5.92 -6.23 -8.32
N PRO A 91 5.73 -5.02 -8.87
CA PRO A 91 6.52 -3.85 -8.49
C PRO A 91 6.46 -3.58 -6.98
N GLY A 92 7.59 -3.20 -6.36
CA GLY A 92 7.68 -2.95 -4.91
C GLY A 92 6.66 -1.94 -4.37
N ARG A 93 6.33 -0.90 -5.15
CA ARG A 93 5.28 0.08 -4.79
C ARG A 93 3.90 -0.53 -4.54
N HIS A 94 3.61 -1.71 -5.11
CA HIS A 94 2.35 -2.45 -4.94
C HIS A 94 2.41 -3.46 -3.78
N LEU A 95 3.55 -3.52 -3.08
CA LEU A 95 3.79 -4.37 -1.90
C LEU A 95 3.99 -3.55 -0.62
N ARG A 96 4.06 -2.21 -0.74
CA ARG A 96 4.32 -1.29 0.37
C ARG A 96 3.26 -1.43 1.46
N GLY A 97 3.68 -1.80 2.66
CA GLY A 97 2.80 -2.04 3.81
C GLY A 97 1.96 -3.31 3.73
N VAL A 98 2.25 -4.19 2.75
CA VAL A 98 1.71 -5.56 2.64
C VAL A 98 2.75 -6.58 3.07
N VAL A 99 4.00 -6.35 2.68
CA VAL A 99 5.18 -7.09 3.15
C VAL A 99 6.15 -6.10 3.79
N PRO A 100 7.04 -6.54 4.69
CA PRO A 100 8.09 -5.67 5.22
C PRO A 100 8.91 -5.06 4.09
N GLU A 101 8.98 -3.72 4.07
CA GLU A 101 9.90 -2.98 3.21
C GLU A 101 11.34 -3.21 3.71
N ALA A 102 12.29 -3.37 2.78
CA ALA A 102 13.69 -3.73 3.06
C ALA A 102 14.60 -2.52 2.93
#